data_AF-A0A671TPY5-F1
#
_entry.id   AF-A0A671TPY5-F1
#
_cell.length_a   1.000
_cell.length_b   1.000
_cell.length_c   1.000
_cell.angle_alpha   90.00
_cell.angle_beta   90.00
_cell.angle_gamma   90.00
#
_symmetry.space_group_name_H-M   'P 1'
#
loop_
_entity.id
_entity.type
_entity.pdbx_description
1 polymer ?
#
loop_
_entity_poly.entity_id
_entity_poly.type
_entity_poly.pdbx_seq_one_letter_code
_entity_poly.pdbx_strand_id
1 'polypeptide(L)'
;MQKREKSFGIQMLSVQPDTKPKGCAGCNRKIKDRYLLKALDKYWHEDCLKCACCDCRLGEVGSTLYTKANLILCRRDYLRLFGVTGNCAACSKLIPAFEMVMRAKENVYHLDCFACQLCNQRFCVGDKFFLKNNMILCQSDYEEGLMKEGYAPQMLPLSSWPSNVCLRAIFNQQLIIDYERKKNNPPTGILSHLTC
;
A
#
# COMPACT_ATOMS: atom_id res chain seq x y z
N MET A 1 -4.96 14.50 -19.99
CA MET A 1 -3.50 14.35 -20.17
C MET A 1 -2.91 13.59 -18.99
N GLN A 2 -2.72 12.28 -19.12
CA GLN A 2 -2.14 11.44 -18.06
C GLN A 2 -0.64 11.73 -17.98
N LYS A 3 -0.20 12.57 -17.03
CA LYS A 3 1.23 12.75 -16.76
C LYS A 3 1.75 11.42 -16.21
N ARG A 4 2.39 10.62 -17.09
CA ARG A 4 3.11 9.40 -16.71
C ARG A 4 3.94 9.67 -15.46
N GLU A 5 3.67 8.91 -14.41
CA GLU A 5 4.50 8.88 -13.21
C GLU A 5 5.92 8.51 -13.67
N LYS A 6 6.85 9.46 -13.59
CA LYS A 6 8.25 9.20 -13.97
C LYS A 6 8.94 8.51 -12.79
N SER A 7 8.67 7.22 -12.60
CA SER A 7 9.48 6.35 -11.76
C SER A 7 10.77 6.00 -12.51
N PHE A 8 11.91 6.10 -11.84
CA PHE A 8 13.21 5.73 -12.40
C PHE A 8 13.79 4.57 -11.61
N GLY A 9 14.37 3.61 -12.33
CA GLY A 9 15.13 2.53 -11.71
C GLY A 9 16.47 3.00 -11.15
N ILE A 10 16.90 2.39 -10.05
CA ILE A 10 18.21 2.54 -9.44
C ILE A 10 18.99 1.25 -9.73
N GLN A 11 20.15 1.38 -10.36
CA GLN A 11 21.03 0.25 -10.65
C GLN A 11 22.31 0.36 -9.83
N MET A 12 22.67 -0.70 -9.12
CA MET A 12 23.96 -0.81 -8.44
C MET A 12 24.98 -1.41 -9.40
N LEU A 13 26.14 -0.77 -9.52
CA LEU A 13 27.22 -1.18 -10.41
C LEU A 13 28.51 -1.31 -9.62
N SER A 14 29.31 -2.34 -9.92
CA SER A 14 30.68 -2.44 -9.42
C SER A 14 31.61 -1.52 -10.21
N VAL A 15 32.51 -0.84 -9.51
CA VAL A 15 33.54 0.00 -10.12
C VAL A 15 34.72 -0.87 -10.53
N GLN A 16 35.05 -0.89 -11.82
CA GLN A 16 36.22 -1.61 -12.31
C GLN A 16 37.48 -0.72 -12.22
N PRO A 17 38.63 -1.26 -11.77
CA PRO A 17 39.85 -0.49 -11.54
C PRO A 17 40.40 0.21 -12.79
N ASP A 18 40.10 -0.30 -14.00
CA ASP A 18 40.62 0.24 -15.26
C ASP A 18 39.70 1.27 -15.93
N THR A 19 38.57 1.61 -15.31
CA THR A 19 37.59 2.55 -15.89
C THR A 19 37.78 4.00 -15.40
N LYS A 20 37.56 4.97 -16.30
CA LYS A 20 37.66 6.41 -15.98
C LYS A 20 36.75 6.76 -14.79
N PRO A 21 37.27 7.46 -13.75
CA PRO A 21 36.50 7.79 -12.55
C PRO A 21 35.21 8.54 -12.87
N LYS A 22 34.09 8.10 -12.30
CA LYS A 22 32.78 8.74 -12.46
C LYS A 22 32.59 9.82 -11.39
N GLY A 23 31.96 10.93 -11.77
CA GLY A 23 31.60 12.00 -10.83
C GLY A 23 30.23 11.76 -10.20
N CYS A 24 30.10 12.00 -8.90
CA CYS A 24 28.83 11.95 -8.20
C CYS A 24 28.01 13.22 -8.45
N ALA A 25 26.76 13.07 -8.88
CA ALA A 25 25.86 14.21 -9.11
C ALA A 25 25.37 14.92 -7.84
N GLY A 26 25.47 14.27 -6.66
CA GLY A 26 25.03 14.83 -5.39
C GLY A 26 26.09 15.72 -4.71
N CYS A 27 27.36 15.30 -4.73
CA CYS A 27 28.45 16.02 -4.05
C CYS A 27 29.55 16.53 -4.99
N ASN A 28 29.43 16.31 -6.30
CA ASN A 28 30.40 16.70 -7.34
C ASN A 28 31.83 16.13 -7.18
N ARG A 29 32.03 15.17 -6.26
CA ARG A 29 33.31 14.47 -6.07
C ARG A 29 33.38 13.20 -6.93
N LYS A 30 34.60 12.74 -7.21
CA LYS A 30 34.85 11.47 -7.90
C LYS A 30 34.46 10.30 -6.99
N ILE A 31 33.74 9.33 -7.54
CA ILE A 31 33.36 8.09 -6.87
C ILE A 31 34.56 7.15 -6.90
N LYS A 32 35.07 6.81 -5.70
CA LYS A 32 36.16 5.86 -5.49
C LYS A 32 35.71 4.57 -4.80
N ASP A 33 34.43 4.49 -4.46
CA ASP A 33 33.83 3.36 -3.75
C ASP A 33 33.81 2.11 -4.64
N ARG A 34 33.71 0.94 -4.01
CA ARG A 34 33.61 -0.35 -4.71
C ARG A 34 32.34 -0.44 -5.56
N TYR A 35 31.26 0.16 -5.08
CA TYR A 35 29.96 0.18 -5.73
C TYR A 35 29.49 1.61 -5.95
N LEU A 36 28.71 1.82 -7.00
CA LEU A 36 28.05 3.09 -7.27
C LEU A 36 26.62 2.88 -7.74
N LEU A 37 25.80 3.91 -7.59
CA LEU A 37 24.42 3.90 -8.04
C LEU A 37 24.29 4.68 -9.36
N LYS A 38 23.58 4.09 -10.33
CA LYS A 38 23.17 4.76 -11.56
C LYS A 38 21.66 5.01 -11.52
N ALA A 39 21.27 6.28 -11.59
CA ALA A 39 19.87 6.71 -11.66
C ALA A 39 19.78 8.09 -12.33
N LEU A 40 18.66 8.38 -13.01
CA LEU A 40 18.45 9.64 -13.74
C LEU A 40 19.58 9.96 -14.73
N ASP A 41 20.11 8.93 -15.40
CA ASP A 41 21.27 9.00 -16.31
C ASP A 41 22.53 9.62 -15.69
N LYS A 42 22.63 9.58 -14.35
CA LYS A 42 23.74 10.11 -13.56
C LYS A 42 24.26 9.05 -12.59
N TYR A 43 25.45 9.29 -12.06
CA TYR A 43 26.12 8.43 -11.09
C TYR A 43 26.11 9.07 -9.70
N TRP A 44 25.97 8.24 -8.68
CA TRP A 44 25.81 8.67 -7.29
C TRP A 44 26.59 7.75 -6.35
N HIS A 45 27.11 8.31 -5.26
CA HIS A 45 27.47 7.50 -4.09
C HIS A 45 26.19 6.97 -3.43
N GLU A 46 26.31 5.87 -2.69
CA GLU A 46 25.21 5.30 -1.90
C GLU A 46 24.64 6.33 -0.90
N ASP A 47 25.51 7.08 -0.23
CA ASP A 47 25.10 8.12 0.73
C ASP A 47 24.55 9.39 0.08
N CYS A 48 24.84 9.62 -1.20
CA CYS A 48 24.45 10.86 -1.90
C CYS A 48 23.08 10.75 -2.56
N LEU A 49 22.62 9.54 -2.92
CA LEU A 49 21.31 9.33 -3.52
C LEU A 49 20.25 9.12 -2.42
N LYS A 50 19.76 10.24 -1.89
CA LYS A 50 18.79 10.28 -0.80
C LYS A 50 17.51 11.01 -1.18
N CYS A 51 16.42 10.67 -0.49
CA CYS A 51 15.16 11.38 -0.61
C CYS A 51 15.28 12.80 -0.02
N ALA A 52 14.74 13.80 -0.71
CA ALA A 52 14.77 15.19 -0.27
C ALA A 52 13.89 15.48 0.96
N CYS A 53 13.02 14.55 1.38
CA CYS A 53 12.09 14.73 2.50
C CYS A 53 12.46 13.93 3.76
N CYS A 54 12.76 12.63 3.62
CA CYS A 54 13.13 11.76 4.75
C CYS A 54 14.65 11.62 4.95
N ASP A 55 15.48 12.13 4.03
CA ASP A 55 16.92 11.84 3.94
C ASP A 55 17.30 10.34 3.81
N CYS A 56 16.31 9.47 3.65
CA CYS A 56 16.53 8.04 3.53
C CYS A 56 17.22 7.67 2.21
N ARG A 57 18.16 6.71 2.28
CA ARG A 57 19.01 6.27 1.16
C ARG A 57 18.18 5.48 0.17
N LEU A 58 18.04 5.98 -1.04
CA LEU A 58 17.09 5.43 -2.00
C LEU A 58 17.54 4.07 -2.54
N GLY A 59 18.85 3.82 -2.64
CA GLY A 59 19.40 2.53 -3.06
C GLY A 59 19.18 1.39 -2.05
N GLU A 60 18.97 1.71 -0.77
CA GLU A 60 18.69 0.72 0.28
C GLU A 60 17.18 0.47 0.44
N VAL A 61 16.37 1.53 0.38
CA VAL A 61 14.91 1.45 0.62
C VAL A 61 14.17 0.80 -0.56
N GLY A 62 14.71 0.86 -1.77
CA GLY A 62 14.13 0.19 -2.93
C GLY A 62 14.95 0.33 -4.21
N SER A 63 14.47 -0.28 -5.29
CA SER A 63 15.11 -0.23 -6.60
C SER A 63 14.58 0.90 -7.49
N THR A 64 13.72 1.78 -6.96
CA THR A 64 13.08 2.86 -7.71
C THR A 64 13.06 4.17 -6.94
N LEU A 65 13.17 5.27 -7.66
CA LEU A 65 12.98 6.63 -7.16
C LEU A 65 11.94 7.37 -7.99
N TYR A 66 11.40 8.44 -7.41
CA TYR A 66 10.41 9.28 -8.05
C TYR A 66 10.95 10.70 -8.16
N THR A 67 10.68 11.37 -9.27
CA THR A 67 11.03 12.79 -9.43
C THR A 67 9.81 13.64 -9.76
N LYS A 68 9.65 14.74 -9.02
CA LYS A 68 8.62 15.75 -9.26
C LYS A 68 9.05 17.08 -8.67
N ALA A 69 8.77 18.18 -9.37
CA ALA A 69 9.17 19.53 -8.96
C ALA A 69 10.68 19.64 -8.59
N ASN A 70 11.55 18.99 -9.38
CA ASN A 70 13.00 18.91 -9.15
C ASN A 70 13.43 18.25 -7.83
N LEU A 71 12.53 17.57 -7.13
CA LEU A 71 12.86 16.77 -5.94
C LEU A 71 13.04 15.29 -6.34
N ILE A 72 14.02 14.64 -5.72
CA ILE A 72 14.19 13.18 -5.74
C ILE A 72 13.54 12.64 -4.47
N LEU A 73 12.55 11.77 -4.61
CA LEU A 73 11.71 11.30 -3.51
C LEU A 73 11.66 9.77 -3.44
N CYS A 74 11.51 9.25 -2.23
CA CYS A 74 11.14 7.86 -2.01
C CYS A 74 9.65 7.66 -2.37
N ARG A 75 9.23 6.41 -2.60
CA ARG A 75 7.83 6.08 -2.92
C ARG A 75 6.85 6.64 -1.89
N ARG A 76 7.19 6.53 -0.59
CA ARG A 76 6.34 6.97 0.52
C ARG A 76 6.11 8.49 0.48
N ASP A 77 7.17 9.28 0.38
CA ASP A 77 7.07 10.75 0.36
C ASP A 77 6.46 11.26 -0.95
N TYR A 78 6.74 10.59 -2.07
CA TYR A 78 6.08 10.90 -3.33
C TYR A 78 4.56 10.71 -3.22
N LEU A 79 4.10 9.56 -2.71
CA LEU A 79 2.66 9.33 -2.51
C LEU A 79 2.09 10.32 -1.49
N ARG A 80 2.79 10.61 -0.39
CA ARG A 80 2.35 11.57 0.61
C ARG A 80 2.12 12.98 0.05
N LEU A 81 3.02 13.47 -0.79
CA LEU A 81 2.96 14.83 -1.33
C LEU A 81 2.12 14.95 -2.60
N PHE A 82 2.07 13.89 -3.40
CA PHE A 82 1.60 13.95 -4.78
C PHE A 82 0.67 12.82 -5.20
N GLY A 83 0.46 11.83 -4.34
CA GLY A 83 -0.47 10.75 -4.60
C GLY A 83 -1.92 11.24 -4.53
N VAL A 84 -2.82 10.47 -5.12
CA VAL A 84 -4.25 10.75 -5.10
C VAL A 84 -4.82 10.31 -3.76
N THR A 85 -5.36 11.26 -2.99
CA THR A 85 -6.09 10.99 -1.75
C THR A 85 -7.53 10.59 -2.06
N GLY A 86 -8.15 9.82 -1.16
CA GLY A 86 -9.57 9.44 -1.25
C GLY A 86 -10.34 9.81 0.01
N ASN A 87 -11.64 9.60 0.02
CA ASN A 87 -12.46 9.71 1.23
C ASN A 87 -12.96 8.33 1.63
N CYS A 88 -12.95 8.04 2.93
CA CYS A 88 -13.49 6.80 3.44
C CYS A 88 -15.02 6.84 3.38
N ALA A 89 -15.65 5.84 2.75
CA ALA A 89 -17.11 5.81 2.62
C ALA A 89 -17.84 5.54 3.96
N ALA A 90 -17.16 4.97 4.97
CA ALA A 90 -17.76 4.69 6.28
C ALA A 90 -17.63 5.86 7.27
N CYS A 91 -16.50 6.57 7.31
CA CYS A 91 -16.28 7.66 8.27
C CYS A 91 -16.16 9.05 7.64
N SER A 92 -16.23 9.15 6.30
CA SER A 92 -16.10 10.38 5.50
C SER A 92 -14.78 11.14 5.63
N LYS A 93 -13.85 10.67 6.46
CA LYS A 93 -12.52 11.27 6.65
C LYS A 93 -11.62 11.03 5.43
N LEU A 94 -10.64 11.92 5.27
CA LEU A 94 -9.64 11.85 4.22
C LEU A 94 -8.70 10.65 4.44
N ILE A 95 -8.47 9.88 3.38
CA ILE A 95 -7.49 8.82 3.29
C ILE A 95 -6.24 9.38 2.57
N PRO A 96 -5.09 9.46 3.26
CA PRO A 96 -3.81 9.78 2.64
C PRO A 96 -3.44 8.79 1.54
N ALA A 97 -2.81 9.26 0.46
CA ALA A 97 -2.50 8.42 -0.70
C ALA A 97 -1.46 7.31 -0.44
N PHE A 98 -0.72 7.38 0.67
CA PHE A 98 0.22 6.35 1.10
C PHE A 98 -0.40 5.33 2.07
N GLU A 99 -1.63 5.57 2.53
CA GLU A 99 -2.31 4.70 3.49
C GLU A 99 -2.87 3.46 2.79
N MET A 100 -2.80 2.33 3.50
CA MET A 100 -3.40 1.07 3.03
C MET A 100 -4.92 1.15 3.20
N VAL A 101 -5.65 0.71 2.18
CA VAL A 101 -7.11 0.83 2.14
C VAL A 101 -7.78 -0.47 1.70
N MET A 102 -9.00 -0.66 2.17
CA MET A 102 -9.92 -1.65 1.64
C MET A 102 -10.76 -1.02 0.53
N ARG A 103 -11.03 -1.79 -0.53
CA ARG A 103 -11.88 -1.37 -1.65
C ARG A 103 -13.02 -2.37 -1.84
N ALA A 104 -14.24 -1.85 -1.93
CA ALA A 104 -15.42 -2.64 -2.25
C ALA A 104 -16.28 -1.86 -3.26
N LYS A 105 -16.46 -2.43 -4.46
CA LYS A 105 -16.97 -1.71 -5.63
C LYS A 105 -16.19 -0.42 -5.88
N GLU A 106 -16.87 0.72 -5.87
CA GLU A 106 -16.31 2.05 -6.10
C GLU A 106 -15.89 2.74 -4.79
N ASN A 107 -16.20 2.13 -3.63
CA ASN A 107 -15.95 2.72 -2.33
C ASN A 107 -14.57 2.31 -1.78
N VAL A 108 -13.97 3.24 -1.04
CA VAL A 108 -12.69 3.07 -0.35
C VAL A 108 -12.90 3.23 1.14
N TYR A 109 -12.21 2.42 1.94
CA TYR A 109 -12.33 2.41 3.40
C TYR A 109 -10.95 2.34 4.04
N HIS A 110 -10.79 2.97 5.20
CA HIS A 110 -9.66 2.66 6.09
C HIS A 110 -9.73 1.18 6.51
N LEU A 111 -8.59 0.59 6.86
CA LEU A 111 -8.55 -0.78 7.39
C LEU A 111 -9.44 -0.92 8.63
N ASP A 112 -9.38 0.05 9.54
CA ASP A 112 -10.20 0.06 10.77
C ASP A 112 -11.68 0.37 10.53
N CYS A 113 -12.02 1.00 9.39
CA CYS A 113 -13.40 1.30 9.03
C CYS A 113 -14.07 0.19 8.21
N PHE A 114 -13.31 -0.84 7.80
CA PHE A 114 -13.85 -1.98 7.08
C PHE A 114 -14.40 -3.03 8.07
N ALA A 115 -15.56 -2.73 8.63
CA ALA A 115 -16.28 -3.55 9.59
C ALA A 115 -17.79 -3.49 9.28
N CYS A 116 -18.55 -4.44 9.82
CA CYS A 116 -20.00 -4.39 9.73
C CYS A 116 -20.52 -3.11 10.40
N GLN A 117 -21.33 -2.32 9.71
CA GLN A 117 -21.82 -1.04 10.25
C GLN A 117 -23.01 -1.18 11.22
N LEU A 118 -23.52 -2.40 11.42
CA LEU A 118 -24.55 -2.69 12.41
C LEU A 118 -23.95 -3.24 13.71
N CYS A 119 -23.19 -4.32 13.64
CA CYS A 119 -22.58 -4.94 14.84
C CYS A 119 -21.14 -4.50 15.14
N ASN A 120 -20.49 -3.69 14.29
CA ASN A 120 -19.08 -3.30 14.38
C ASN A 120 -18.08 -4.47 14.33
N GLN A 121 -18.52 -5.66 13.91
CA GLN A 121 -17.65 -6.81 13.74
C GLN A 121 -16.64 -6.56 12.61
N ARG A 122 -15.35 -6.74 12.92
CA ARG A 122 -14.26 -6.71 11.94
C ARG A 122 -14.22 -8.00 11.14
N PHE A 123 -13.95 -7.90 9.84
CA PHE A 123 -13.83 -9.05 8.95
C PHE A 123 -12.42 -9.66 8.98
N CYS A 124 -12.36 -10.98 9.04
CA CYS A 124 -11.16 -11.77 8.83
C CYS A 124 -10.99 -12.14 7.35
N VAL A 125 -9.78 -12.56 6.98
CA VAL A 125 -9.51 -13.07 5.63
C VAL A 125 -10.34 -14.34 5.41
N GLY A 126 -11.15 -14.33 4.35
CA GLY A 126 -12.06 -15.43 4.01
C GLY A 126 -13.51 -15.20 4.43
N ASP A 127 -13.77 -14.18 5.27
CA ASP A 127 -15.13 -13.85 5.68
C ASP A 127 -15.93 -13.28 4.49
N LYS A 128 -17.22 -13.63 4.47
CA LYS A 128 -18.19 -13.03 3.54
C LYS A 128 -18.70 -11.73 4.12
N PHE A 129 -18.77 -10.72 3.27
CA PHE A 129 -19.40 -9.44 3.57
C PHE A 129 -20.34 -9.04 2.44
N PHE A 130 -21.33 -8.23 2.75
CA PHE A 130 -22.34 -7.74 1.83
C PHE A 130 -22.34 -6.22 1.80
N LEU A 131 -22.62 -5.64 0.63
CA LEU A 131 -22.68 -4.19 0.44
C LEU A 131 -24.10 -3.79 0.01
N LYS A 132 -24.89 -3.22 0.92
CA LYS A 132 -26.28 -2.76 0.69
C LYS A 132 -26.38 -1.26 0.98
N ASN A 133 -26.83 -0.45 0.01
CA ASN A 133 -26.95 1.01 0.16
C ASN A 133 -25.66 1.70 0.68
N ASN A 134 -24.50 1.32 0.15
CA ASN A 134 -23.17 1.73 0.62
C ASN A 134 -22.82 1.31 2.06
N MET A 135 -23.63 0.48 2.71
CA MET A 135 -23.33 -0.09 4.01
C MET A 135 -22.68 -1.46 3.90
N ILE A 136 -21.56 -1.65 4.59
CA ILE A 136 -20.91 -2.96 4.70
C ILE A 136 -21.55 -3.73 5.85
N LEU A 137 -22.02 -4.94 5.56
CA LEU A 137 -22.73 -5.81 6.50
C LEU A 137 -22.06 -7.18 6.57
N CYS A 138 -22.04 -7.78 7.76
CA CYS A 138 -21.67 -9.19 7.89
C CYS A 138 -22.81 -10.09 7.40
N GLN A 139 -22.52 -11.38 7.23
CA GLN A 139 -23.51 -12.34 6.75
C GLN A 139 -24.75 -12.39 7.65
N SER A 140 -24.56 -12.46 8.97
CA SER A 140 -25.66 -12.53 9.94
C SER A 140 -26.58 -11.32 9.87
N ASP A 141 -26.02 -10.11 9.92
CA ASP A 141 -26.80 -8.87 9.89
C ASP A 141 -27.49 -8.64 8.54
N TYR A 142 -26.87 -9.08 7.45
CA TYR A 142 -27.47 -9.01 6.12
C TYR A 142 -28.69 -9.94 6.01
N GLU A 143 -28.56 -11.19 6.46
CA GLU A 143 -29.65 -12.17 6.44
C GLU A 143 -30.79 -11.76 7.37
N GLU A 144 -30.50 -11.26 8.57
CA GLU A 144 -31.52 -10.76 9.51
C GLU A 144 -32.28 -9.54 8.95
N GLY A 145 -31.57 -8.63 8.28
CA GLY A 145 -32.17 -7.46 7.64
C GLY A 145 -33.14 -7.83 6.50
N LEU A 146 -32.86 -8.90 5.75
CA LEU A 146 -33.76 -9.40 4.70
C LEU A 146 -35.06 -9.97 5.28
N MET A 147 -34.99 -10.61 6.44
CA MET A 147 -36.18 -11.16 7.11
C MET A 147 -37.11 -10.06 7.67
N LYS A 148 -36.56 -8.89 8.05
CA LYS A 148 -37.33 -7.75 8.58
C LYS A 148 -38.01 -6.89 7.51
N GLU A 149 -37.50 -6.86 6.29
CA GLU A 149 -38.10 -6.14 5.15
C GLU A 149 -39.26 -6.89 4.47
N GLY A 150 -39.77 -7.97 5.08
CA GLY A 150 -40.97 -8.67 4.60
C GLY A 150 -40.76 -9.57 3.39
N TYR A 151 -39.51 -9.88 3.01
CA TYR A 151 -39.25 -10.93 2.02
C TYR A 151 -39.26 -12.29 2.73
N ALA A 152 -40.42 -12.95 2.73
CA ALA A 152 -40.53 -14.34 3.15
C ALA A 152 -39.48 -15.19 2.40
N PRO A 153 -38.66 -16.00 3.07
CA PRO A 153 -37.65 -16.80 2.40
C PRO A 153 -38.35 -17.97 1.70
N GLN A 154 -38.75 -17.76 0.45
CA GLN A 154 -38.80 -18.89 -0.47
C GLN A 154 -37.35 -19.29 -0.68
N MET A 155 -37.00 -20.49 -0.23
CA MET A 155 -35.70 -21.11 -0.46
C MET A 155 -35.40 -21.11 -1.96
N LEU A 156 -34.69 -20.09 -2.43
CA LEU A 156 -34.15 -20.05 -3.78
C LEU A 156 -32.72 -20.62 -3.73
N PRO A 157 -32.40 -21.59 -4.60
CA PRO A 157 -31.10 -22.22 -4.63
C PRO A 157 -29.99 -21.19 -4.88
N LEU A 158 -28.80 -21.50 -4.35
CA LEU A 158 -27.54 -20.73 -4.42
C LEU A 158 -27.12 -20.27 -5.83
N SER A 159 -27.85 -20.68 -6.87
CA SER A 159 -27.64 -20.41 -8.30
C SER A 159 -28.30 -19.13 -8.83
N SER A 160 -29.13 -18.44 -8.04
CA SER A 160 -29.87 -17.23 -8.49
C SER A 160 -29.40 -15.92 -7.87
N TRP A 161 -28.33 -15.95 -7.08
CA TRP A 161 -27.64 -14.73 -6.65
C TRP A 161 -26.93 -14.13 -7.87
N PRO A 162 -27.16 -12.85 -8.23
CA PRO A 162 -26.38 -12.23 -9.29
C PRO A 162 -24.91 -12.34 -8.90
N SER A 163 -24.09 -12.83 -9.83
CA SER A 163 -22.66 -13.17 -9.70
C SER A 163 -21.75 -12.01 -9.23
N ASN A 164 -22.36 -10.88 -8.85
CA ASN A 164 -21.76 -9.59 -8.56
C ASN A 164 -21.74 -9.28 -7.04
N VAL A 165 -22.22 -10.20 -6.19
CA VAL A 165 -22.37 -9.96 -4.73
C VAL A 165 -21.21 -10.54 -3.91
N CYS A 166 -20.45 -11.50 -4.45
CA CYS A 166 -19.16 -11.90 -3.88
C CYS A 166 -18.05 -11.04 -4.50
N LEU A 167 -17.94 -9.79 -4.06
CA LEU A 167 -16.75 -9.00 -4.38
C LEU A 167 -15.61 -9.57 -3.55
N ARG A 168 -14.90 -10.53 -4.14
CA ARG A 168 -13.52 -10.84 -3.79
C ARG A 168 -12.83 -9.50 -3.57
N ALA A 169 -12.38 -9.25 -2.34
CA ALA A 169 -11.53 -8.11 -2.05
C ALA A 169 -10.38 -8.19 -3.04
N ILE A 170 -10.35 -7.29 -4.03
CA ILE A 170 -9.24 -7.20 -4.97
C ILE A 170 -8.10 -6.62 -4.14
N PHE A 171 -7.36 -7.51 -3.49
CA PHE A 171 -6.09 -7.23 -2.87
C PHE A 171 -5.16 -6.79 -4.00
N ASN A 172 -5.02 -5.48 -4.16
CA ASN A 172 -4.10 -4.94 -5.13
C ASN A 172 -2.70 -5.46 -4.79
N GLN A 173 -1.99 -5.93 -5.82
CA GLN A 173 -0.98 -6.99 -5.79
C GLN A 173 0.34 -6.62 -5.08
N GLN A 174 0.36 -5.52 -4.31
CA GLN A 174 1.54 -5.05 -3.60
C GLN A 174 1.52 -5.36 -2.09
N LEU A 175 0.42 -5.90 -1.54
CA LEU A 175 0.24 -6.00 -0.08
C LEU A 175 0.36 -7.40 0.53
N ILE A 176 0.50 -8.46 -0.28
CA ILE A 176 0.74 -9.81 0.25
C ILE A 176 2.16 -9.90 0.86
N ILE A 177 3.14 -9.20 0.28
CA ILE A 177 4.54 -9.29 0.72
C ILE A 177 4.76 -8.66 2.12
N ASP A 178 4.05 -7.58 2.46
CA ASP A 178 4.26 -6.91 3.75
C ASP A 178 3.42 -7.51 4.90
N TYR A 179 2.27 -8.13 4.61
CA TYR A 179 1.48 -8.83 5.62
C TYR A 179 2.19 -10.10 6.12
N GLU A 180 2.81 -10.88 5.23
CA GLU A 180 3.64 -12.02 5.65
C GLU A 180 4.95 -11.59 6.31
N ARG A 181 5.55 -10.45 5.90
CA ARG A 181 6.79 -9.93 6.51
C ARG A 181 6.58 -9.43 7.94
N LYS A 182 5.39 -8.92 8.31
CA LYS A 182 5.02 -8.62 9.70
C LYS A 182 4.71 -9.87 10.54
N LYS A 183 4.33 -10.99 9.92
CA LYS A 183 4.07 -12.25 10.62
C LYS A 183 5.35 -13.07 10.86
N ASN A 184 6.38 -12.90 10.01
CA ASN A 184 7.61 -13.70 10.03
C ASN A 184 8.84 -13.03 10.70
N ASN A 185 8.72 -11.85 11.29
CA ASN A 185 9.82 -11.25 12.06
C ASN A 185 9.30 -10.49 13.29
N PRO A 186 9.03 -11.18 14.41
CA PRO A 186 8.79 -10.51 15.68
C PRO A 186 10.08 -9.79 16.13
N PRO A 187 10.01 -8.56 16.68
CA PRO A 187 11.16 -7.98 17.35
C PRO A 187 11.55 -8.90 18.51
N THR A 188 12.77 -9.42 18.43
CA THR A 188 13.40 -10.16 19.52
C THR A 188 13.62 -9.24 20.72
N GLY A 189 13.15 -9.68 21.89
CA GLY A 189 13.34 -9.03 23.19
C GLY A 189 12.17 -8.11 23.55
N ILE A 190 11.51 -8.22 24.70
CA ILE A 190 11.94 -8.68 26.02
C ILE A 190 10.71 -9.28 26.73
N LEU A 191 10.93 -10.39 27.42
CA LEU A 191 10.04 -10.99 28.42
C LEU A 191 9.45 -9.94 29.36
N SER A 192 8.13 -9.96 29.54
CA SER A 192 7.56 -9.99 30.89
C SER A 192 6.16 -10.60 30.83
N HIS A 193 5.99 -11.61 31.68
CA HIS A 193 4.74 -12.26 32.06
C HIS A 193 3.55 -11.30 32.11
N LEU A 194 2.39 -11.78 31.67
CA LEU A 194 1.19 -11.80 32.52
C LEU A 194 0.29 -12.94 32.04
N THR A 195 0.14 -13.89 32.95
CA THR A 195 -0.69 -15.09 32.90
C THR A 195 -2.15 -14.77 33.20
N CYS A 196 -3.03 -15.52 32.51
CA CYS A 196 -4.47 -15.75 32.72
C CYS A 196 -5.41 -14.55 32.68
#